data_AF-A0A537PAN1-F1
#
_entry.id   AF-A0A537PAN1-F1
#
_cell.length_a   1.000
_cell.length_b   1.000
_cell.length_c   1.000
_cell.angle_alpha   90.00
_cell.angle_beta   90.00
_cell.angle_gamma   90.00
#
_symmetry.space_group_name_H-M   'P 1'
#
loop_
_entity.id
_entity.type
_entity.pdbx_description
1 polymer ?
#
loop_
_entity_poly.entity_id
_entity_poly.type
_entity_poly.pdbx_seq_one_letter_code
_entity_poly.pdbx_strand_id
1 'polypeptide(L)' 'AYDRMHASGVEFIQEPVARFGSVDAGFRDPSGNGWKMIEARR' A
#
# COMPACT_ATOMS: atom_id res chain seq x y z
N ALA A 1 4.57 9.39 0.74
CA ALA A 1 4.95 8.20 -0.05
C ALA A 1 3.82 7.77 -0.98
N TYR A 2 2.59 7.67 -0.46
CA TYR A 2 1.37 7.36 -1.20
C TYR A 2 1.20 8.17 -2.50
N ASP A 3 1.18 9.50 -2.44
CA ASP A 3 0.93 10.35 -3.63
C ASP A 3 1.91 10.09 -4.77
N ARG A 4 3.18 9.84 -4.43
CA ARG A 4 4.23 9.53 -5.41
C ARG A 4 3.99 8.18 -6.07
N MET A 5 3.60 7.16 -5.30
CA MET A 5 3.32 5.82 -5.81
C MET A 5 2.06 5.81 -6.67
N HIS A 6 1.01 6.50 -6.23
CA HIS A 6 -0.22 6.66 -6.98
C HIS A 6 0.04 7.40 -8.31
N ALA A 7 0.80 8.50 -8.29
CA ALA A 7 1.20 9.21 -9.51
C ALA A 7 2.06 8.37 -10.47
N SER A 8 2.81 7.39 -9.95
CA SER A 8 3.56 6.43 -10.76
C SER A 8 2.71 5.29 -11.33
N GLY A 9 1.39 5.29 -11.12
CA GLY A 9 0.48 4.27 -11.65
C GLY A 9 0.40 3.00 -10.80
N VAL A 10 0.84 3.05 -9.55
CA VAL A 10 0.67 1.91 -8.63
C VAL A 10 -0.81 1.74 -8.29
N GLU A 11 -1.35 0.56 -8.54
CA GLU A 11 -2.74 0.23 -8.20
C GLU A 11 -2.87 -0.16 -6.73
N PHE A 12 -3.65 0.63 -5.99
CA PHE A 12 -4.00 0.32 -4.61
C PHE A 12 -5.32 -0.45 -4.56
N ILE A 13 -5.28 -1.65 -3.96
CA ILE A 13 -6.48 -2.42 -3.60
C ILE A 13 -7.06 -1.89 -2.28
N GLN A 14 -6.18 -1.37 -1.42
CA GLN A 14 -6.51 -0.71 -0.18
C GLN A 14 -5.59 0.50 -0.02
N GLU A 15 -6.17 1.68 0.12
CA GLU A 15 -5.45 2.89 0.49
C GLU A 15 -4.76 2.73 1.85
N PRO A 16 -3.69 3.49 2.14
CA PRO A 16 -3.01 3.41 3.43
C PRO A 16 -3.96 3.64 4.61
N VAL A 17 -4.11 2.64 5.48
CA VAL A 17 -4.93 2.73 6.69
C VAL A 17 -4.04 2.60 7.92
N ALA A 18 -4.12 3.58 8.81
CA ALA A 18 -3.52 3.50 10.13
C ALA A 18 -4.37 2.59 11.03
N ARG A 19 -3.82 1.44 11.44
CA ARG A 19 -4.49 0.51 12.36
C ARG A 19 -3.51 -0.09 13.33
N PHE A 20 -3.94 -0.24 14.58
CA PHE A 20 -3.13 -0.82 15.66
C PHE A 20 -1.77 -0.15 15.82
N GLY A 21 -1.57 1.10 15.43
CA GLY A 21 -0.26 1.77 15.51
C GLY A 21 0.74 1.36 14.42
N SER A 22 0.29 0.81 13.29
CA SER A 22 1.06 0.68 12.05
C SER A 22 0.22 1.15 10.86
N VAL A 23 0.87 1.50 9.74
CA VAL A 23 0.18 1.82 8.48
C VAL A 23 0.22 0.60 7.56
N ASP A 24 -0.95 0.12 7.17
CA ASP A 24 -1.13 -0.97 6.23
C ASP A 24 -1.59 -0.42 4.86
N ALA A 25 -1.10 -0.98 3.76
CA ALA A 25 -1.60 -0.69 2.41
C ALA A 25 -1.65 -1.97 1.55
N GLY A 26 -2.59 -2.03 0.61
CA GLY A 26 -2.76 -3.15 -0.31
C GLY A 26 -2.54 -2.75 -1.77
N PHE A 27 -1.85 -3.59 -2.53
CA PHE A 27 -1.40 -3.31 -3.90
C PHE A 27 -1.75 -4.45 -4.85
N ARG A 28 -1.91 -4.13 -6.14
CA ARG A 28 -1.98 -5.11 -7.22
C ARG A 28 -0.74 -5.01 -8.09
N ASP A 29 -0.07 -6.13 -8.32
CA ASP A 29 1.04 -6.19 -9.28
C ASP A 29 0.53 -6.38 -10.73
N PRO A 30 1.36 -6.16 -11.76
CA PRO A 30 0.94 -6.31 -13.16
C PRO A 30 0.51 -7.73 -13.56
N SER A 31 0.90 -8.75 -12.77
CA SER A 31 0.47 -10.13 -12.97
C SER A 31 -0.88 -10.43 -12.31
N GLY A 32 -1.46 -9.47 -11.58
CA GLY A 32 -2.76 -9.59 -10.91
C GLY A 32 -2.67 -10.13 -9.48
N ASN A 33 -1.48 -10.27 -8.89
CA ASN A 33 -1.34 -10.70 -7.50
C ASN A 33 -1.62 -9.54 -6.53
N GLY A 34 -2.19 -9.88 -5.37
CA GLY A 34 -2.37 -8.94 -4.26
C GLY A 34 -1.18 -8.96 -3.31
N TRP A 35 -0.62 -7.79 -3.03
CA TRP A 35 0.48 -7.60 -2.08
C TRP A 35 0.04 -6.68 -0.92
N LYS A 36 0.52 -6.96 0.30
CA LYS A 36 0.29 -6.10 1.47
C LYS A 36 1.60 -5.50 1.96
N MET A 37 1.65 -4.18 2.10
CA MET A 37 2.74 -3.47 2.80
C MET A 37 2.28 -3.16 4.21
N ILE A 38 3.20 -3.32 5.18
CA ILE A 38 3.02 -2.93 6.56
C ILE A 38 4.22 -2.06 6.93
N GLU A 39 3.96 -0.83 7.38
CA GLU A 39 4.98 0.02 7.94
C GLU A 39 5.47 -0.55 9.28
N ALA A 40 6.78 -0.79 9.37
CA ALA A 40 7.39 -1.26 10.62
C ALA A 40 7.25 -0.17 11.70
N ARG A 41 6.83 -0.57 12.91
CA ARG A 41 6.84 0.34 14.06
C ARG A 41 8.29 0.65 14.43
N ARG A 42 8.62 1.93 14.52
CA ARG A 42 9.94 2.42 14.93
C ARG A 42 10.04 2.57 16.45
#